data_AF-A0ABD2D853-F1
#
_entry.id   AF-A0ABD2D853-F1
#
_cell.length_a   1.000
_cell.length_b   1.000
_cell.length_c   1.000
_cell.angle_alpha   90.00
_cell.angle_beta   90.00
_cell.angle_gamma   90.00
#
_symmetry.space_group_name_H-M   'P 1'
#
loop_
_entity.id
_entity.type
_entity.pdbx_description
1 polymer ?
#
loop_
_entity_poly.entity_id
_entity_poly.type
_entity_poly.pdbx_seq_one_letter_code
_entity_poly.pdbx_strand_id
1 'polypeptide(L)'
;VARLLEVPAVLTEQYPEGLGPTVPELGAEGLQPLAKTCFSMVPALQQELDSRPQLRSVLLCGIEAQACILNTTLDLLDRGLQVHVVVDACSSRTKWTGWWRWPACGRAVLSSPPAKGSFCSSWETPPTPSSRRSSRSSRNPPRTAGCWASSKARTRSST
;
A
#
# COMPACT_ATOMS: atom_id res chain seq x y z
N VAL A 1 15.01 4.69 -3.80
CA VAL A 1 14.68 5.51 -2.60
C VAL A 1 14.47 4.66 -1.35
N ALA A 2 13.58 3.65 -1.35
CA ALA A 2 13.37 2.79 -0.17
C ALA A 2 14.69 2.20 0.41
N ARG A 3 15.57 1.67 -0.46
CA ARG A 3 16.92 1.21 -0.08
C ARG A 3 17.79 2.30 0.57
N LEU A 4 17.67 3.55 0.13
CA LEU A 4 18.44 4.68 0.69
C LEU A 4 17.90 5.10 2.06
N LEU A 5 16.62 4.87 2.31
CA LEU A 5 15.96 5.19 3.58
C LEU A 5 15.87 3.98 4.52
N GLU A 6 16.52 2.87 4.17
CA GLU A 6 16.51 1.61 4.93
C GLU A 6 15.10 1.11 5.25
N VAL A 7 14.17 1.37 4.33
CA VAL A 7 12.78 0.97 4.43
C VAL A 7 12.63 -0.47 3.94
N PRO A 8 12.09 -1.40 4.75
CA PRO A 8 11.76 -2.74 4.31
C PRO A 8 10.83 -2.73 3.09
N ALA A 9 11.24 -3.41 2.02
CA ALA A 9 10.49 -3.52 0.79
C ALA A 9 10.22 -5.00 0.48
N VAL A 10 9.01 -5.29 0.02
CA VAL A 10 8.62 -6.63 -0.41
C VAL A 10 8.02 -6.57 -1.81
N LEU A 11 8.31 -7.59 -2.61
CA LEU A 11 7.85 -7.73 -3.99
C LEU A 11 7.00 -9.00 -4.10
N THR A 12 5.85 -8.91 -4.76
CA THR A 12 5.00 -10.09 -5.04
C THR A 12 4.73 -10.23 -6.52
N GLU A 13 4.68 -11.47 -7.00
CA GLU A 13 4.36 -11.80 -8.39
C GLU A 13 3.07 -12.63 -8.43
N GLN A 14 2.09 -12.13 -9.19
CA GLN A 14 0.86 -12.88 -9.43
C GLN A 14 1.14 -13.94 -10.50
N TYR A 15 1.02 -15.23 -10.17
CA TYR A 15 1.14 -16.37 -11.07
C TYR A 15 2.27 -16.20 -12.12
N PRO A 16 3.54 -16.13 -11.68
CA PRO A 16 4.66 -15.82 -12.57
C PRO A 16 4.83 -16.81 -13.72
N GLU A 17 4.36 -18.05 -13.58
CA GLU A 17 4.39 -19.06 -14.64
C GLU A 17 3.51 -18.68 -15.84
N GLY A 18 2.40 -17.98 -15.60
CA GLY A 18 1.48 -17.54 -16.66
C GLY A 18 1.55 -16.06 -17.02
N LEU A 19 1.92 -15.20 -16.06
CA LEU A 19 1.99 -13.75 -16.25
C LEU A 19 3.42 -13.21 -16.43
N GLY A 20 4.42 -14.06 -16.21
CA GLY A 20 5.83 -13.72 -16.31
C GLY A 20 6.39 -13.04 -15.04
N PRO A 21 7.73 -13.03 -14.90
CA PRO A 21 8.43 -12.48 -13.75
C PRO A 21 8.43 -10.95 -13.77
N THR A 22 8.91 -10.32 -12.70
CA THR A 22 9.05 -8.87 -12.57
C THR A 22 9.83 -8.24 -13.73
N VAL A 23 9.36 -7.10 -14.24
CA VAL A 23 9.96 -6.45 -15.40
C VAL A 23 11.26 -5.79 -14.95
N PRO A 24 12.37 -5.95 -15.70
CA PRO A 24 13.68 -5.43 -15.29
C PRO A 24 13.68 -3.90 -15.12
N GLU A 25 12.85 -3.19 -15.87
CA GLU A 25 12.72 -1.72 -15.81
C GLU A 25 12.23 -1.21 -14.45
N LEU A 26 11.66 -2.09 -13.60
CA LEU A 26 11.28 -1.72 -12.25
C LEU A 26 12.50 -1.45 -11.34
N GLY A 27 13.68 -1.95 -11.70
CA GLY A 27 14.90 -1.79 -10.88
C GLY A 27 14.78 -2.43 -9.50
N ALA A 28 14.08 -3.58 -9.43
CA ALA A 28 13.83 -4.31 -8.19
C ALA A 28 14.95 -5.32 -7.86
N GLU A 29 16.15 -5.13 -8.43
CA GLU A 29 17.27 -6.05 -8.21
C GLU A 29 17.65 -6.08 -6.72
N GLY A 30 17.73 -7.29 -6.18
CA GLY A 30 18.03 -7.54 -4.76
C GLY A 30 16.80 -7.76 -3.88
N LEU A 31 15.58 -7.59 -4.41
CA LEU A 31 14.36 -8.08 -3.75
C LEU A 31 14.05 -9.50 -4.22
N GLN A 32 13.73 -10.39 -3.29
CA GLN A 32 13.24 -11.73 -3.61
C GLN A 32 11.74 -11.67 -3.87
N PRO A 33 11.26 -12.00 -5.09
CA PRO A 33 9.84 -11.98 -5.39
C PRO A 33 9.11 -13.13 -4.68
N LEU A 34 7.97 -12.82 -4.06
CA LEU A 34 7.07 -13.81 -3.48
C LEU A 34 5.95 -14.13 -4.47
N ALA A 35 5.95 -15.35 -5.00
CA ALA A 35 4.91 -15.82 -5.91
C ALA A 35 3.57 -15.99 -5.15
N LYS A 36 2.47 -15.59 -5.79
CA LYS A 36 1.12 -15.73 -5.23
C LYS A 36 0.07 -15.99 -6.31
N THR A 37 -1.02 -16.63 -5.91
CA THR A 37 -2.22 -16.83 -6.74
C THR A 37 -3.43 -16.05 -6.23
N CYS A 38 -3.47 -15.70 -4.95
CA CYS A 38 -4.50 -14.82 -4.38
C CYS A 38 -4.33 -13.36 -4.84
N PHE A 39 -5.43 -12.65 -5.06
CA PHE A 39 -5.36 -11.22 -5.42
C PHE A 39 -4.73 -10.38 -4.31
N SER A 40 -5.16 -10.58 -3.06
CA SER A 40 -4.49 -9.96 -1.90
C SER A 40 -3.05 -10.48 -1.76
N MET A 41 -2.13 -9.57 -1.45
CA MET A 41 -0.74 -9.90 -1.12
C MET A 41 -0.60 -10.48 0.29
N VAL A 42 -1.56 -10.19 1.18
CA VAL A 42 -1.45 -10.46 2.62
C VAL A 42 -1.13 -11.93 2.96
N PRO A 43 -1.76 -12.95 2.34
CA PRO A 43 -1.42 -14.35 2.63
C PRO A 43 0.04 -14.70 2.32
N ALA A 44 0.59 -14.20 1.21
CA ALA A 44 1.99 -14.41 0.85
C ALA A 44 2.95 -13.61 1.75
N LEU A 45 2.46 -12.51 2.34
CA LEU A 45 3.23 -11.62 3.21
C LEU A 45 3.09 -11.96 4.70
N GLN A 46 2.40 -13.03 5.08
CA GLN A 46 2.07 -13.31 6.48
C GLN A 46 3.30 -13.31 7.39
N GLN A 47 4.36 -14.03 7.00
CA GLN A 47 5.61 -14.12 7.78
C GLN A 47 6.32 -12.76 7.89
N GLU A 48 6.30 -11.96 6.82
CA GLU A 48 6.89 -10.62 6.80
C GLU A 48 6.10 -9.64 7.68
N LEU A 49 4.77 -9.76 7.72
CA LEU A 49 3.93 -8.93 8.58
C LEU A 49 4.09 -9.33 10.06
N ASP A 50 4.12 -10.62 10.36
CA ASP A 50 4.21 -11.14 11.74
C ASP A 50 5.59 -10.88 12.37
N SER A 51 6.65 -10.86 11.56
CA SER A 51 8.00 -10.51 12.01
C SER A 51 8.17 -9.03 12.38
N ARG A 52 7.15 -8.19 12.12
CA ARG A 52 7.19 -6.73 12.36
C ARG A 52 6.01 -6.27 13.21
N PRO A 53 5.95 -6.64 14.51
CA PRO A 53 4.84 -6.26 15.39
C PRO A 53 4.69 -4.75 15.59
N GLN A 54 5.75 -3.97 15.37
CA GLN A 54 5.75 -2.51 15.42
C GLN A 54 5.31 -1.84 14.11
N LEU A 55 4.99 -2.59 13.05
CA LEU A 55 4.54 -2.03 11.78
C LEU A 55 3.21 -1.29 11.97
N ARG A 56 3.18 -0.02 11.57
CA ARG A 56 1.97 0.82 11.68
C ARG A 56 1.45 1.29 10.33
N SER A 57 2.34 1.46 9.35
CA SER A 57 2.02 2.02 8.06
C SER A 57 2.65 1.22 6.93
N VAL A 58 1.90 1.08 5.83
CA VAL A 58 2.31 0.41 4.61
C VAL A 58 2.01 1.33 3.44
N LEU A 59 2.99 1.63 2.62
CA LEU A 59 2.83 2.27 1.32
C LEU A 59 2.77 1.17 0.27
N LEU A 60 1.73 1.25 -0.55
CA LEU A 60 1.33 0.23 -1.50
C LEU A 60 1.21 0.86 -2.88
N CYS A 61 1.80 0.22 -3.88
CA CYS A 61 1.60 0.58 -5.26
C CYS A 61 1.54 -0.61 -6.21
N GLY A 62 0.97 -0.33 -7.37
CA GLY A 62 1.07 -1.09 -8.61
C GLY A 62 -0.21 -1.64 -9.19
N ILE A 63 -0.21 -2.91 -9.62
CA ILE A 63 -1.27 -3.45 -10.49
C ILE A 63 -1.81 -4.82 -10.08
N GLU A 64 -3.07 -5.13 -10.40
CA GLU A 64 -4.08 -4.19 -10.92
C GLU A 64 -4.78 -3.46 -9.77
N ALA A 65 -5.06 -2.16 -9.96
CA ALA A 65 -5.63 -1.29 -8.95
C ALA A 65 -6.92 -1.85 -8.32
N GLN A 66 -7.90 -2.28 -9.14
CA GLN A 66 -9.16 -2.86 -8.64
C GLN A 66 -9.06 -4.31 -8.16
N ALA A 67 -7.95 -5.00 -8.40
CA ALA A 67 -7.79 -6.40 -8.05
C ALA A 67 -6.78 -6.54 -6.90
N CYS A 68 -5.49 -6.60 -7.22
CA CYS A 68 -4.46 -6.85 -6.23
C CYS A 68 -4.34 -5.71 -5.22
N ILE A 69 -4.34 -4.44 -5.67
CA ILE A 69 -4.17 -3.30 -4.77
C ILE A 69 -5.39 -3.12 -3.87
N LEU A 70 -6.60 -3.24 -4.43
CA LEU A 70 -7.85 -3.15 -3.67
C LEU A 70 -7.94 -4.19 -2.56
N ASN A 71 -7.83 -5.47 -2.90
CA ASN A 71 -7.95 -6.55 -1.92
C ASN A 71 -6.84 -6.47 -0.86
N THR A 72 -5.60 -6.16 -1.26
CA THR A 72 -4.49 -6.00 -0.32
C THR A 72 -4.73 -4.87 0.66
N THR A 73 -5.24 -3.73 0.19
CA THR A 73 -5.54 -2.59 1.06
C THR A 73 -6.62 -2.93 2.08
N LEU A 74 -7.69 -3.61 1.66
CA LEU A 74 -8.77 -4.00 2.57
C LEU A 74 -8.25 -4.93 3.67
N ASP A 75 -7.50 -5.97 3.30
CA ASP A 75 -6.93 -6.91 4.27
C ASP A 75 -5.93 -6.23 5.23
N LEU A 76 -5.13 -5.28 4.76
CA LEU A 76 -4.20 -4.52 5.61
C LEU A 76 -4.95 -3.58 6.57
N LEU A 77 -6.05 -2.98 6.13
CA LEU A 77 -6.89 -2.12 6.98
C LEU A 77 -7.62 -2.93 8.05
N ASP A 78 -8.08 -4.15 7.72
CA ASP A 78 -8.69 -5.09 8.66
C ASP A 78 -7.69 -5.54 9.73
N ARG A 79 -6.39 -5.61 9.39
CA ARG A 79 -5.29 -5.79 10.36
C ARG A 79 -4.99 -4.54 11.21
N GLY A 80 -5.67 -3.44 10.97
CA GLY A 80 -5.48 -2.18 11.72
C GLY A 80 -4.27 -1.36 11.27
N LEU A 81 -3.66 -1.68 10.13
CA LEU A 81 -2.54 -0.90 9.56
C LEU A 81 -3.06 0.35 8.84
N GLN A 82 -2.24 1.39 8.82
CA GLN A 82 -2.45 2.55 7.94
C GLN A 82 -1.90 2.21 6.56
N VAL A 83 -2.70 2.40 5.52
CA VAL A 83 -2.28 2.10 4.14
C VAL A 83 -2.13 3.41 3.38
N HIS A 84 -1.09 3.54 2.57
CA HIS A 84 -0.86 4.72 1.76
C HIS A 84 -0.71 4.25 0.32
N VAL A 85 -1.76 4.44 -0.48
CA VAL A 85 -1.73 3.99 -1.87
C VAL A 85 -1.12 5.09 -2.72
N VAL A 86 0.00 4.78 -3.38
CA VAL A 86 0.69 5.72 -4.26
C VAL A 86 0.03 5.66 -5.62
N VAL A 87 -0.96 6.54 -5.83
CA VAL A 87 -1.85 6.50 -6.99
C VAL A 87 -1.07 6.66 -8.30
N ASP A 88 -0.05 7.52 -8.32
CA ASP A 88 0.80 7.74 -9.50
C ASP A 88 1.60 6.48 -9.89
N ALA A 89 1.75 5.52 -8.96
CA ALA A 89 2.39 4.24 -9.17
C ALA A 89 1.39 3.07 -9.21
N CYS A 90 0.09 3.34 -9.35
CA CYS A 90 -0.96 2.33 -9.51
C CYS A 90 -1.65 2.45 -10.86
N SER A 91 -2.07 1.32 -11.43
CA SER A 91 -2.77 1.34 -12.72
C SER A 91 -3.75 0.18 -12.91
N SER A 92 -4.54 0.26 -13.96
CA SER A 92 -5.52 -0.74 -14.38
C SER A 92 -5.64 -0.77 -15.89
N ARG A 93 -6.08 -1.90 -16.44
CA ARG A 93 -6.40 -2.04 -17.87
C ARG A 93 -7.58 -1.17 -18.31
N THR A 94 -8.56 -0.95 -17.44
CA THR A 94 -9.71 -0.08 -17.71
C THR A 94 -9.60 1.18 -16.88
N LYS A 95 -10.24 2.26 -17.34
CA LYS A 95 -10.28 3.52 -16.59
C LYS A 95 -10.99 3.27 -15.27
N TRP A 96 -10.22 3.09 -14.20
CA TRP A 96 -10.76 2.93 -12.87
C TRP A 96 -11.10 4.29 -12.29
N THR A 97 -12.40 4.57 -12.22
CA THR A 97 -12.95 5.76 -11.58
C THR A 97 -13.31 5.50 -10.12
N GLY A 98 -13.24 4.26 -9.63
CA GLY A 98 -13.66 3.92 -8.26
C GLY A 98 -12.79 4.44 -7.12
N TRP A 99 -11.71 5.20 -7.38
CA TRP A 99 -10.79 5.70 -6.35
C TRP A 99 -11.49 6.46 -5.22
N TRP A 100 -12.43 7.34 -5.56
CA TRP A 100 -13.21 8.12 -4.59
C TRP A 100 -14.30 7.31 -3.87
N ARG A 101 -14.64 6.13 -4.37
CA ARG A 101 -15.66 5.25 -3.81
C ARG A 101 -15.08 4.23 -2.82
N TRP A 102 -13.77 4.29 -2.57
CA TRP A 102 -13.11 3.38 -1.64
C TRP A 102 -13.61 3.67 -0.22
N PRO A 103 -14.13 2.67 0.52
CA PRO A 103 -14.52 2.84 1.92
C PRO A 103 -13.37 3.34 2.82
N ALA A 104 -12.14 3.14 2.36
CA ALA A 104 -10.91 3.52 3.02
C ALA A 104 -10.47 4.96 2.71
N CYS A 105 -11.22 5.78 1.97
CA CYS A 105 -10.78 7.13 1.59
C CYS A 105 -10.44 8.05 2.80
N GLY A 106 -10.77 7.66 4.04
CA GLY A 106 -10.33 8.33 5.29
C GLY A 106 -9.16 7.68 6.04
N ARG A 107 -8.67 6.50 5.63
CA ARG A 107 -7.60 5.72 6.32
C ARG A 107 -6.52 5.20 5.36
N ALA A 108 -6.86 5.08 4.08
CA ALA A 108 -5.96 4.92 2.95
C ALA A 108 -5.67 6.30 2.34
N VAL A 109 -4.45 6.82 2.54
CA VAL A 109 -4.08 8.13 1.95
C VAL A 109 -3.69 7.91 0.50
N LEU A 110 -4.42 8.56 -0.41
CA LEU A 110 -4.09 8.64 -1.82
C LEU A 110 -3.06 9.75 -1.99
N SER A 111 -1.80 9.41 -2.25
CA SER A 111 -0.77 10.40 -2.57
C SER A 111 -0.65 10.57 -4.08
N SER A 112 -1.31 11.58 -4.64
CA SER A 112 -0.83 12.32 -5.81
C SER A 112 -0.61 13.77 -5.34
N PRO A 113 0.36 14.52 -5.86
CA PRO A 113 0.40 15.96 -5.59
C PRO A 113 -0.92 16.59 -6.06
N PRO A 114 -1.53 17.51 -5.29
CA PRO A 114 -2.75 18.14 -5.75
C PRO A 114 -2.46 18.87 -7.06
N ALA A 115 -3.19 18.52 -8.11
CA ALA A 115 -3.40 19.44 -9.21
C ALA A 115 -4.13 20.65 -8.59
N LYS A 116 -3.33 21.67 -8.22
CA LYS A 116 -3.69 22.90 -7.47
C LYS A 116 -3.77 22.73 -5.95
N GLY A 117 -2.62 22.80 -5.28
CA GLY A 117 -2.40 23.67 -4.12
C GLY A 117 -3.13 23.43 -2.80
N SER A 118 -3.97 22.40 -2.62
CA SER A 118 -4.53 22.07 -1.31
C SER A 118 -4.00 20.72 -0.82
N PHE A 119 -3.01 20.77 0.06
CA PHE A 119 -2.72 19.66 0.96
C PHE A 119 -3.96 19.43 1.83
N CYS A 120 -4.56 18.25 1.79
CA CYS A 120 -5.67 17.92 2.70
C CYS A 120 -5.09 17.83 4.11
N SER A 121 -5.24 18.91 4.89
CA SER A 121 -4.64 19.08 6.21
C SER A 121 -5.46 18.47 7.35
N SER A 122 -6.66 17.94 7.08
CA SER A 122 -7.53 17.42 8.13
C SER A 122 -7.58 15.89 8.11
N TRP A 123 -6.76 15.31 8.98
CA TRP A 123 -6.81 13.93 9.40
C TRP A 123 -7.81 13.86 10.56
N GLU A 124 -9.09 13.59 10.29
CA GLU A 124 -10.02 13.26 11.36
C GLU A 124 -10.31 11.76 11.31
N THR A 125 -9.69 11.02 12.23
CA THR A 125 -10.17 9.67 12.56
C THR A 125 -11.62 9.78 13.02
N PRO A 126 -12.59 9.12 12.37
CA PRO A 126 -13.93 9.04 12.92
C PRO A 126 -13.84 8.37 14.31
N PRO A 127 -14.55 8.88 15.32
CA PRO A 127 -14.48 8.32 16.67
C PRO A 127 -14.93 6.86 16.63
N THR A 128 -14.13 5.98 17.22
CA THR A 128 -14.55 4.61 17.54
C THR A 128 -15.78 4.68 18.46
N PRO A 129 -16.82 3.83 18.27
CA PRO A 129 -17.94 3.77 19.22
C PRO A 129 -17.39 3.50 20.62
N SER A 130 -17.61 4.45 21.52
CA SER A 130 -16.99 4.51 22.84
C SER A 130 -17.40 3.34 23.72
N SER A 131 -16.44 2.61 24.28
CA SER A 131 -16.58 2.05 25.62
C SER A 131 -15.78 2.93 26.59
N ARG A 132 -16.50 3.52 27.55
CA ARG A 132 -15.96 4.33 28.64
C ARG A 132 -14.85 3.57 29.38
N ARG A 133 -13.64 4.15 29.49
CA ARG A 133 -12.90 4.17 30.76
C ARG A 133 -11.83 5.26 30.82
N SER A 134 -11.67 5.76 32.03
CA SER A 134 -10.99 6.98 32.44
C SER A 134 -9.46 6.89 32.57
N SER A 135 -8.86 8.06 32.38
CA SER A 135 -7.71 8.66 33.08
C SER A 135 -6.25 8.35 32.71
N ARG A 136 -5.60 9.47 32.34
CA ARG A 136 -4.25 9.99 32.68
C ARG A 136 -3.04 9.70 31.77
N SER A 137 -2.68 10.78 31.05
CA SER A 137 -1.37 11.42 30.83
C SER A 137 -0.11 10.58 30.56
N SER A 138 0.57 10.87 29.45
CA SER A 138 1.78 11.73 29.40
C SER A 138 2.37 11.75 27.98
N ARG A 139 3.21 12.75 27.71
CA ARG A 139 3.69 13.22 26.41
C ARG A 139 4.87 12.39 25.87
N ASN A 140 4.89 12.17 24.56
CA ASN A 140 6.04 12.40 23.64
C ASN A 140 5.76 11.80 22.25
N PRO A 141 6.01 12.51 21.12
CA PRO A 141 6.06 11.89 19.81
C PRO A 141 7.51 11.66 19.36
N PRO A 142 7.86 10.50 18.81
CA PRO A 142 9.00 10.40 17.91
C PRO A 142 8.57 10.05 16.48
N ARG A 143 9.02 10.91 15.56
CA ARG A 143 9.63 10.62 14.24
C ARG A 143 9.05 9.44 13.46
N THR A 144 8.31 9.77 12.41
CA THR A 144 7.69 8.87 11.43
C THR A 144 8.63 8.58 10.25
N ALA A 145 8.81 7.30 9.90
CA ALA A 145 9.31 6.87 8.59
C ALA A 145 8.49 5.64 8.15
N GLY A 146 7.94 5.69 6.92
CA GLY A 146 6.98 4.73 6.38
C GLY A 146 7.57 3.73 5.38
N CYS A 147 6.89 2.59 5.18
CA CYS A 147 7.33 1.46 4.33
C CYS A 147 6.79 1.48 2.89
N TRP A 148 7.58 1.34 1.80
CA TRP A 148 7.14 1.42 0.37
C TRP A 148 7.21 0.07 -0.38
N ALA A 149 6.13 -0.32 -1.08
CA ALA A 149 6.07 -1.49 -1.97
C ALA A 149 5.35 -1.17 -3.29
N SER A 150 5.94 -1.54 -4.45
CA SER A 150 5.50 -1.23 -5.81
C SER A 150 5.18 -2.48 -6.65
N SER A 151 4.17 -2.38 -7.52
CA SER A 151 3.87 -3.35 -8.58
C SER A 151 3.67 -2.64 -9.94
N LYS A 152 3.82 -3.39 -11.02
CA LYS A 152 4.25 -2.93 -12.36
C LYS A 152 3.33 -1.97 -13.11
N ALA A 153 3.90 -1.08 -13.92
CA ALA A 153 3.24 -0.51 -15.11
C ALA A 153 3.57 -1.36 -16.36
N ARG A 154 2.62 -1.52 -17.29
CA ARG A 154 2.85 -2.12 -18.61
C ARG A 154 2.80 -1.03 -19.68
N THR A 155 3.86 -0.85 -20.44
CA THR A 155 3.87 -0.02 -21.65
C THR A 155 3.31 -0.81 -22.83
N ARG A 156 2.50 -0.16 -23.67
CA ARG A 156 2.04 -0.67 -24.96
C ARG A 156 3.17 -0.54 -25.98
N SER A 157 3.55 -1.62 -26.63
CA SER A 157 4.22 -1.57 -27.93
C SER A 157 3.23 -1.98 -29.01
N SER A 158 2.87 -1.02 -29.85
CA SER A 158 2.11 -1.19 -31.08
C SER A 158 3.08 -1.21 -32.25
N THR A 159 3.15 -2.34 -32.96
CA THR A 159 3.06 -2.54 -34.42
C THR A 159 3.30 -4.00 -34.71
#